data_AF-A0A2K9A8J9-F1
#
_entry.id   AF-A0A2K9A8J9-F1
#
_cell.length_a   1.000
_cell.length_b   1.000
_cell.length_c   1.000
_cell.angle_alpha   90.00
_cell.angle_beta   90.00
_cell.angle_gamma   90.00
#
_symmetry.space_group_name_H-M   'P 1'
#
loop_
_entity.id
_entity.type
_entity.pdbx_description
1 polymer ?
#
loop_
_entity_poly.entity_id
_entity_poly.type
_entity_poly.pdbx_seq_one_letter_code
_entity_poly.pdbx_strand_id
1 'polypeptide(L)'
;MKHSVLSVVSVCLISFNAQANVLKIDSHMADQITSICKFVQGKGHPEDLRLKGMAWCKVGVDYLPDEFSDQKLQVRKLYNSNEFKELKENKKFAKYLSQARRRIAEVSLGVASFSE
;
A
#
# COMPACT_ATOMS: atom_id res chain seq x y z
N MET A 1 53.87 27.75 -2.14
CA MET A 1 54.12 26.30 -2.06
C MET A 1 52.84 25.61 -1.62
N LYS A 2 52.50 24.51 -2.30
CA LYS A 2 51.28 23.69 -2.13
C LYS A 2 51.42 22.71 -0.94
N HIS A 3 50.33 21.97 -0.69
CA HIS A 3 50.07 20.85 0.24
C HIS A 3 49.36 21.31 1.53
N SER A 4 48.02 21.22 1.60
CA SER A 4 47.16 20.01 1.75
C SER A 4 47.00 19.63 3.22
N VAL A 5 45.78 19.74 3.76
CA VAL A 5 45.11 18.61 4.45
C VAL A 5 43.59 18.82 4.31
N LEU A 6 42.94 17.86 3.65
CA LEU A 6 41.49 17.68 3.65
C LEU A 6 41.00 17.46 5.09
N SER A 7 40.06 18.26 5.57
CA SER A 7 39.15 17.84 6.64
C SER A 7 37.82 17.45 6.03
N VAL A 8 37.73 16.16 5.68
CA VAL A 8 36.47 15.48 5.38
C VAL A 8 35.66 15.47 6.68
N VAL A 9 34.70 16.39 6.80
CA VAL A 9 33.68 16.27 7.84
C VAL A 9 32.71 15.19 7.37
N SER A 10 33.03 13.97 7.77
CA SER A 10 32.16 12.81 7.73
C SER A 10 30.98 13.09 8.66
N VAL A 11 29.92 13.74 8.16
CA VAL A 11 28.65 13.78 8.88
C VAL A 11 28.05 12.40 8.72
N CYS A 12 28.20 11.61 9.78
CA CYS A 12 27.64 10.30 9.96
C CYS A 12 26.24 10.19 9.36
N LEU A 13 26.12 9.25 8.43
CA LEU A 13 24.89 8.56 8.08
C LEU A 13 24.08 8.30 9.36
N ILE A 14 23.04 9.09 9.57
CA ILE A 14 21.96 8.75 10.50
C ILE A 14 21.15 7.67 9.79
N SER A 15 21.71 6.46 9.76
CA SER A 15 21.02 5.27 9.27
C SER A 15 20.74 4.39 10.48
N PHE A 16 19.50 3.95 10.57
CA PHE A 16 18.96 2.91 11.44
C PHE A 16 18.70 3.28 12.90
N ASN A 17 17.42 3.65 13.17
CA ASN A 17 16.50 2.77 13.90
C ASN A 17 15.13 3.43 14.11
N ALA A 18 14.58 4.08 13.08
CA ALA A 18 13.13 4.01 12.93
C ALA A 18 12.85 2.61 12.37
N GLN A 19 12.94 1.59 13.23
CA GLN A 19 12.13 0.40 13.05
C GLN A 19 10.70 0.92 13.24
N ALA A 20 10.16 1.54 12.18
CA ALA A 20 8.72 1.58 11.98
C ALA A 20 8.29 0.17 12.35
N ASN A 21 7.44 0.01 13.35
CA ASN A 21 6.82 -1.27 13.65
C ASN A 21 6.31 -1.79 12.31
N VAL A 22 7.12 -2.63 11.64
CA VAL A 22 6.86 -3.06 10.28
C VAL A 22 5.59 -3.84 10.46
N LEU A 23 4.54 -3.39 9.79
CA LEU A 23 3.25 -4.06 9.80
C LEU A 23 3.53 -5.56 9.69
N LYS A 24 3.19 -6.34 10.73
CA LYS A 24 3.27 -7.80 10.63
C LYS A 24 2.11 -8.25 9.76
N ILE A 25 2.32 -8.12 8.45
CA ILE A 25 1.41 -8.65 7.45
C ILE A 25 1.71 -10.12 7.28
N ASP A 26 0.76 -10.96 7.67
CA ASP A 26 0.80 -12.39 7.43
C ASP A 26 0.23 -12.76 6.06
N SER A 27 0.38 -14.04 5.68
CA SER A 27 -0.14 -14.57 4.42
C SER A 27 -1.65 -14.44 4.30
N HIS A 28 -2.38 -14.59 5.40
CA HIS A 28 -3.83 -14.46 5.42
C HIS A 28 -4.28 -13.05 5.05
N MET A 29 -3.68 -12.02 5.65
CA MET A 29 -3.95 -10.63 5.29
C MET A 29 -3.54 -10.32 3.84
N ALA A 30 -2.43 -10.89 3.36
CA ALA A 30 -2.01 -10.72 1.97
C ALA A 30 -3.01 -11.30 0.96
N ASP A 31 -3.56 -12.46 1.27
CA ASP A 31 -4.59 -13.12 0.45
C ASP A 31 -5.93 -12.37 0.52
N GLN A 32 -6.31 -11.85 1.68
CA GLN A 32 -7.50 -11.01 1.84
C GLN A 32 -7.42 -9.73 0.99
N ILE A 33 -6.29 -9.02 1.02
CA ILE A 33 -6.06 -7.83 0.17
C ILE A 33 -6.22 -8.19 -1.30
N THR A 34 -5.65 -9.32 -1.72
CA THR A 34 -5.75 -9.80 -3.11
C THR A 34 -7.20 -10.15 -3.48
N SER A 35 -7.95 -10.76 -2.57
CA SER A 35 -9.37 -11.12 -2.75
C SER A 35 -10.27 -9.90 -2.90
N ILE A 36 -10.13 -8.90 -2.02
CA ILE A 36 -10.83 -7.61 -2.13
C ILE A 36 -10.57 -6.97 -3.48
N CYS A 37 -9.33 -7.03 -3.98
CA CYS A 37 -8.98 -6.48 -5.28
C CYS A 37 -9.61 -7.19 -6.46
N LYS A 38 -9.71 -8.52 -6.41
CA LYS A 38 -10.40 -9.31 -7.45
C LYS A 38 -11.90 -9.02 -7.47
N PHE A 39 -12.52 -8.89 -6.30
CA PHE A 39 -13.95 -8.57 -6.18
C PHE A 39 -14.33 -7.29 -6.93
N VAL A 40 -13.45 -6.30 -6.94
CA VAL A 40 -13.72 -4.99 -7.58
C VAL A 40 -13.77 -5.06 -9.11
N GLN A 41 -13.15 -6.07 -9.71
CA GLN A 41 -13.26 -6.34 -11.15
C GLN A 41 -14.65 -6.82 -11.58
N GLY A 42 -15.51 -7.18 -10.63
CA GLY A 42 -16.88 -7.58 -10.91
C GLY A 42 -17.65 -6.44 -11.58
N LYS A 43 -18.06 -6.64 -12.84
CA LYS A 43 -19.02 -5.74 -13.50
C LYS A 43 -20.34 -5.77 -12.73
N GLY A 44 -20.94 -4.60 -12.51
CA GLY A 44 -22.24 -4.46 -11.83
C GLY A 44 -22.16 -4.00 -10.36
N HIS A 45 -20.97 -3.83 -9.79
CA HIS A 45 -20.84 -3.22 -8.47
C HIS A 45 -21.12 -1.70 -8.50
N PRO A 46 -21.74 -1.15 -7.44
CA PRO A 46 -21.88 0.30 -7.29
C PRO A 46 -20.52 1.01 -7.41
N GLU A 47 -20.49 2.16 -8.08
CA GLU A 47 -19.26 2.93 -8.30
C GLU A 47 -18.51 3.20 -6.98
N ASP A 48 -19.23 3.60 -5.93
CA ASP A 48 -18.65 3.86 -4.60
C ASP A 48 -17.96 2.64 -4.00
N LEU A 49 -18.50 1.43 -4.22
CA LEU A 49 -17.87 0.18 -3.79
C LEU A 49 -16.62 -0.12 -4.62
N ARG A 50 -16.67 0.17 -5.92
CA ARG A 50 -15.51 0.00 -6.81
C ARG A 50 -14.38 0.96 -6.45
N LEU A 51 -14.69 2.21 -6.12
CA LEU A 51 -13.70 3.19 -5.64
C LEU A 51 -13.05 2.76 -4.32
N LYS A 52 -13.84 2.25 -3.36
CA LYS A 52 -13.33 1.72 -2.09
C LYS A 52 -12.35 0.58 -2.33
N GLY A 53 -12.75 -0.44 -3.09
CA GLY A 53 -11.88 -1.58 -3.30
C GLY A 53 -10.69 -1.26 -4.21
N MET A 54 -10.82 -0.32 -5.15
CA MET A 54 -9.66 0.22 -5.87
C MET A 54 -8.66 0.88 -4.91
N ALA A 55 -9.14 1.62 -3.91
CA ALA A 55 -8.29 2.26 -2.92
C ALA A 55 -7.53 1.19 -2.12
N TRP A 56 -8.22 0.10 -1.76
CA TRP A 56 -7.60 -1.08 -1.17
C TRP A 56 -6.50 -1.68 -2.04
N CYS A 57 -6.67 -1.74 -3.36
CA CYS A 57 -5.61 -2.24 -4.25
C CYS A 57 -4.38 -1.37 -4.27
N LYS A 58 -4.55 -0.04 -4.27
CA LYS A 58 -3.39 0.86 -4.20
C LYS A 58 -2.64 0.66 -2.88
N VAL A 59 -3.36 0.67 -1.76
CA VAL A 59 -2.75 0.51 -0.44
C VAL A 59 -2.14 -0.88 -0.28
N GLY A 60 -2.77 -1.92 -0.82
CA GLY A 60 -2.23 -3.28 -0.83
C GLY A 60 -0.85 -3.37 -1.48
N VAL A 61 -0.67 -2.80 -2.68
CA VAL A 61 0.65 -2.76 -3.34
C VAL A 61 1.68 -2.02 -2.50
N ASP A 62 1.28 -0.94 -1.84
CA ASP A 62 2.17 -0.07 -1.07
C ASP A 62 2.60 -0.68 0.27
N TYR A 63 1.76 -1.52 0.89
CA TYR A 63 1.97 -2.03 2.25
C TYR A 63 2.29 -3.52 2.37
N LEU A 64 2.00 -4.35 1.35
CA LEU A 64 2.40 -5.76 1.35
C LEU A 64 3.93 -5.88 1.47
N PRO A 65 4.48 -6.71 2.37
CA PRO A 65 5.90 -7.04 2.37
C PRO A 65 6.38 -7.64 1.04
N ASP A 66 7.68 -7.50 0.74
CA ASP A 66 8.25 -7.96 -0.54
C ASP A 66 8.24 -9.49 -0.70
N GLU A 67 8.17 -10.24 0.40
CA GLU A 67 7.99 -11.71 0.40
C GLU A 67 6.65 -12.14 -0.23
N PHE A 68 5.65 -11.26 -0.30
CA PHE A 68 4.38 -11.50 -1.00
C PHE A 68 4.41 -10.96 -2.44
N SER A 69 5.49 -11.27 -3.17
CA SER A 69 5.74 -10.76 -4.52
C SER A 69 4.61 -11.11 -5.50
N ASP A 70 4.03 -12.31 -5.36
CA ASP A 70 2.97 -12.80 -6.24
C ASP A 70 1.65 -12.05 -6.02
N GLN A 71 1.27 -11.83 -4.75
CA GLN A 71 0.11 -11.02 -4.38
C GLN A 71 0.32 -9.56 -4.85
N LYS A 72 1.50 -8.98 -4.59
CA LYS A 72 1.86 -7.64 -5.09
C LYS A 72 1.73 -7.53 -6.61
N LEU A 73 2.20 -8.54 -7.35
CA LEU A 73 2.10 -8.57 -8.81
C LEU A 73 0.64 -8.66 -9.27
N GLN A 74 -0.18 -9.51 -8.64
CA GLN A 74 -1.61 -9.61 -8.93
C GLN A 74 -2.29 -8.25 -8.70
N VAL A 75 -2.14 -7.66 -7.52
CA VAL A 75 -2.77 -6.37 -7.19
C VAL A 75 -2.28 -5.25 -8.10
N ARG A 76 -0.99 -5.21 -8.45
CA ARG A 76 -0.43 -4.20 -9.37
C ARG A 76 -1.02 -4.34 -10.77
N LYS A 77 -1.18 -5.55 -11.29
CA LYS A 77 -1.83 -5.81 -12.58
C LYS A 77 -3.27 -5.30 -12.57
N LEU A 78 -4.01 -5.55 -11.49
CA LEU A 78 -5.37 -5.07 -11.30
C LEU A 78 -5.43 -3.55 -11.31
N TYR A 79 -4.68 -2.89 -10.42
CA TYR A 79 -4.66 -1.43 -10.26
C TYR A 79 -4.31 -0.67 -11.56
N ASN A 80 -3.43 -1.26 -12.38
CA ASN A 80 -3.00 -0.67 -13.65
C ASN A 80 -3.89 -1.04 -14.84
N SER A 81 -4.91 -1.89 -14.66
CA SER A 81 -5.80 -2.26 -15.76
C SER A 81 -6.67 -1.09 -16.22
N ASN A 82 -7.09 -1.14 -17.48
CA ASN A 82 -7.90 -0.09 -18.10
C ASN A 82 -9.25 0.11 -17.40
N GLU A 83 -9.79 -0.95 -16.80
CA GLU A 83 -11.04 -0.93 -16.04
C GLU A 83 -11.05 0.11 -14.90
N PHE A 84 -9.86 0.40 -14.37
CA PHE A 84 -9.68 1.30 -13.23
C PHE A 84 -9.21 2.70 -13.61
N LYS A 85 -9.04 3.00 -14.90
CA LYS A 85 -8.49 4.29 -15.34
C LYS A 85 -9.33 5.46 -14.83
N GLU A 86 -10.64 5.43 -15.07
CA GLU A 86 -11.58 6.49 -14.68
C GLU A 86 -11.73 6.60 -13.15
N LEU A 87 -11.68 5.46 -12.45
CA LEU A 87 -11.78 5.41 -10.99
C LEU A 87 -10.60 6.12 -10.30
N LYS A 88 -9.41 6.17 -10.93
CA LYS A 88 -8.24 6.93 -10.43
C LYS A 88 -8.44 8.43 -10.46
N GLU A 89 -9.21 8.90 -11.43
CA GLU A 89 -9.45 10.31 -11.69
C GLU A 89 -10.64 10.84 -10.86
N ASN A 90 -11.43 9.94 -10.26
CA ASN A 90 -12.57 10.30 -9.45
C ASN A 90 -12.15 11.05 -8.17
N LYS A 91 -12.72 12.25 -7.93
CA LYS A 91 -12.43 13.08 -6.75
C LYS A 91 -12.67 12.39 -5.40
N LYS A 92 -13.60 11.44 -5.32
CA LYS A 92 -13.88 10.67 -4.10
C LYS A 92 -12.76 9.66 -3.80
N PHE A 93 -11.96 9.28 -4.79
CA PHE A 93 -10.91 8.28 -4.65
C PHE A 93 -9.87 8.67 -3.59
N ALA A 94 -9.48 9.95 -3.53
CA ALA A 94 -8.54 10.46 -2.51
C ALA A 94 -9.06 10.23 -1.08
N LYS A 95 -10.37 10.42 -0.85
CA LYS A 95 -11.00 10.14 0.44
C LYS A 95 -10.91 8.64 0.78
N TYR A 96 -11.23 7.77 -0.17
CA TYR A 96 -11.18 6.33 0.02
C TYR A 96 -9.74 5.80 0.21
N LEU A 97 -8.75 6.38 -0.45
CA LEU A 97 -7.33 6.10 -0.21
C LEU A 97 -6.92 6.43 1.22
N SER A 98 -7.32 7.60 1.73
CA SER A 98 -7.02 7.97 3.12
C SER A 98 -7.66 7.00 4.12
N GLN A 99 -8.89 6.55 3.86
CA GLN A 99 -9.59 5.59 4.71
C GLN A 99 -8.92 4.21 4.67
N ALA A 100 -8.56 3.72 3.49
CA ALA A 100 -7.89 2.42 3.33
C ALA A 100 -6.52 2.39 4.02
N ARG A 101 -5.71 3.46 3.89
CA ARG A 101 -4.42 3.58 4.60
C ARG A 101 -4.59 3.53 6.12
N ARG A 102 -5.56 4.29 6.64
CA ARG A 102 -5.88 4.29 8.06
C ARG A 102 -6.30 2.89 8.52
N ARG A 103 -7.15 2.20 7.76
CA ARG A 103 -7.64 0.88 8.13
C ARG A 103 -6.53 -0.18 8.13
N ILE A 104 -5.64 -0.18 7.14
CA ILE A 104 -4.48 -1.09 7.13
C ILE A 104 -3.56 -0.85 8.31
N ALA A 105 -3.33 0.41 8.69
CA ALA A 105 -2.56 0.73 9.88
C ALA A 105 -3.27 0.24 11.16
N GLU A 106 -4.57 0.50 11.30
CA GLU A 106 -5.37 0.02 12.44
C GLU A 106 -5.36 -1.51 12.57
N VAL A 107 -5.53 -2.23 11.45
CA VAL A 107 -5.48 -3.69 11.45
C VAL A 107 -4.11 -4.21 11.86
N SER A 108 -3.05 -3.59 11.34
CA SER A 108 -1.69 -4.02 11.63
C SER A 108 -1.24 -3.70 13.04
N LEU A 109 -1.85 -2.70 13.67
CA LEU A 109 -1.68 -2.40 15.09
C LEU A 109 -2.57 -3.28 15.99
N GLY A 110 -3.38 -4.18 15.41
CA GLY A 110 -4.34 -5.01 16.15
C GLY A 110 -5.52 -4.24 16.74
N VAL A 111 -5.73 -2.99 16.31
CA VAL A 111 -6.81 -2.11 16.78
C VAL A 111 -8.11 -2.36 16.00
N ALA A 112 -7.99 -3.00 14.84
CA ALA A 112 -9.11 -3.38 14.00
C ALA A 112 -8.90 -4.78 13.41
N SER A 113 -9.99 -5.41 12.99
CA SER A 113 -9.94 -6.56 12.07
C SER A 113 -10.52 -6.16 10.71
N PHE A 114 -10.27 -7.00 9.70
CA PHE A 114 -10.95 -6.91 8.40
C PHE A 114 -12.43 -7.33 8.45
N SER A 115 -12.98 -7.64 9.63
CA SER A 115 -14.34 -8.19 9.78
C SER A 115 -15.44 -7.15 9.53
N GLU A 116 -16.28 -7.53 8.57
CA GLU A 116 -17.64 -7.11 8.12
C GLU A 116 -17.96 -5.62 7.93
#